data_AF-A0A291QB50-F1
#
_entry.id   AF-A0A291QB50-F1
#
_cell.length_a   1.000
_cell.length_b   1.000
_cell.length_c   1.000
_cell.angle_alpha   90.00
_cell.angle_beta   90.00
_cell.angle_gamma   90.00
#
_symmetry.space_group_name_H-M   'P 1'
#
loop_
_entity.id
_entity.type
_entity.pdbx_description
1 polymer ?
#
loop_
_entity_poly.entity_id
_entity_poly.type
_entity_poly.pdbx_seq_one_letter_code
_entity_poly.pdbx_strand_id
1 'polypeptide(L)'
;MVGKSCNVVLIGNQTADRPWIEYEFKKAWADRKGVVGIYIHQLLDQNRMPTTKGGNPFSGFTLDDGKVQFDQVVRAYDPAGYNSQSVFASITANIEGWVEEAIDIRKQW
;
A
#
# COMPACT_ATOMS: atom_id res chain seq x y z
N MET A 1 -11.74 -0.50 12.63
CA MET A 1 -10.69 -1.54 12.73
C MET A 1 -10.09 -1.48 14.14
N VAL A 2 -10.52 -2.37 15.05
CA VAL A 2 -10.11 -2.32 16.46
C VAL A 2 -8.74 -2.97 16.65
N GLY A 3 -7.88 -2.36 17.48
CA GLY A 3 -6.56 -2.91 17.83
C GLY A 3 -5.45 -2.75 16.79
N LYS A 4 -5.73 -2.12 15.64
CA LYS A 4 -4.74 -1.86 14.58
C LYS A 4 -4.36 -0.38 14.54
N SER A 5 -3.12 -0.07 14.21
CA SER A 5 -2.59 1.29 13.99
C SER A 5 -2.48 1.65 12.51
N CYS A 6 -2.26 0.66 11.64
CA CYS A 6 -2.00 0.85 10.22
C CYS A 6 -2.70 -0.22 9.36
N ASN A 7 -3.02 0.14 8.12
CA ASN A 7 -3.46 -0.76 7.06
C ASN A 7 -2.37 -0.83 5.98
N VAL A 8 -1.89 -2.05 5.71
CA VAL A 8 -0.91 -2.33 4.67
C VAL A 8 -1.61 -2.97 3.47
N VAL A 9 -1.63 -2.26 2.35
CA VAL A 9 -2.22 -2.72 1.09
C VAL A 9 -1.14 -3.36 0.24
N LEU A 10 -1.27 -4.66 -0.04
CA LEU A 10 -0.36 -5.38 -0.93
C LEU A 10 -0.81 -5.21 -2.38
N ILE A 11 -0.02 -4.51 -3.18
CA ILE A 11 -0.38 -4.09 -4.54
C ILE A 11 0.25 -5.04 -5.56
N GLY A 12 -0.55 -5.98 -6.04
CA GLY A 12 -0.28 -6.77 -7.25
C GLY A 12 -0.92 -6.16 -8.50
N ASN A 13 -0.72 -6.83 -9.65
CA ASN A 13 -1.18 -6.39 -10.98
C ASN A 13 -2.65 -5.91 -11.02
N GLN A 14 -3.57 -6.70 -10.47
CA GLN A 14 -5.01 -6.45 -10.56
C GLN A 14 -5.59 -5.76 -9.31
N THR A 15 -4.74 -5.25 -8.41
CA THR A 15 -5.21 -4.79 -7.09
C THR A 15 -6.04 -3.51 -7.20
N ALA A 16 -5.62 -2.57 -8.05
CA ALA A 16 -6.32 -1.31 -8.27
C ALA A 16 -7.74 -1.50 -8.85
N ASP A 17 -7.98 -2.56 -9.61
CA ASP A 17 -9.27 -2.81 -10.27
C ASP A 17 -10.27 -3.57 -9.38
N ARG A 18 -9.89 -3.92 -8.13
CA ARG A 18 -10.76 -4.71 -7.27
C ARG A 18 -11.82 -3.82 -6.59
N PRO A 19 -13.11 -4.18 -6.67
CA PRO A 19 -14.20 -3.33 -6.18
C PRO A 19 -14.15 -3.03 -4.67
N TRP A 20 -13.50 -3.89 -3.89
CA TRP A 20 -13.42 -3.75 -2.44
C TRP A 20 -12.13 -3.08 -1.94
N ILE A 21 -11.13 -2.88 -2.80
CA ILE A 21 -9.84 -2.35 -2.36
C ILE A 21 -9.99 -0.93 -1.80
N GLU A 22 -10.80 -0.12 -2.50
CA GLU A 22 -11.10 1.24 -2.08
C GLU A 22 -11.79 1.29 -0.72
N TYR A 23 -12.71 0.35 -0.46
CA TYR A 23 -13.41 0.30 0.81
C TYR A 23 -12.44 0.07 1.98
N GLU A 24 -11.45 -0.80 1.81
CA GLU A 24 -10.52 -1.17 2.89
C GLU A 24 -9.64 0.00 3.34
N PHE A 25 -8.99 0.70 2.40
CA PHE A 25 -8.10 1.81 2.76
C PHE A 25 -8.88 3.08 3.13
N LYS A 26 -10.03 3.35 2.51
CA LYS A 26 -10.90 4.48 2.91
C LYS A 26 -11.42 4.29 4.33
N LYS A 27 -11.84 3.07 4.68
CA LYS A 27 -12.26 2.74 6.04
C LYS A 27 -11.11 2.87 7.03
N ALA A 28 -9.92 2.38 6.71
CA ALA A 28 -8.75 2.55 7.57
C ALA A 28 -8.43 4.02 7.81
N TRP A 29 -8.47 4.84 6.75
CA TRP A 29 -8.24 6.28 6.85
C TRP A 29 -9.28 6.98 7.74
N ALA A 30 -10.57 6.66 7.55
CA ALA A 30 -11.68 7.15 8.36
C ALA A 30 -11.58 6.70 9.83
N ASP A 31 -11.10 5.48 10.07
CA ASP A 31 -10.82 4.94 11.41
C ASP A 31 -9.54 5.52 12.06
N ARG A 32 -8.97 6.58 11.48
CA ARG A 32 -7.73 7.24 11.89
C ARG A 32 -6.52 6.32 11.95
N LYS A 33 -6.40 5.42 10.98
CA LYS A 33 -5.26 4.49 10.84
C LYS A 33 -4.29 4.99 9.78
N GLY A 34 -3.01 4.69 9.97
CA GLY A 34 -2.03 4.79 8.89
C GLY A 34 -2.45 3.93 7.71
N VAL A 35 -2.09 4.34 6.50
CA VAL A 35 -2.30 3.57 5.27
C VAL A 35 -0.98 3.57 4.52
N VAL A 36 -0.58 2.40 4.02
CA VAL A 36 0.62 2.24 3.19
C VAL A 36 0.37 1.19 2.12
N GLY A 37 0.88 1.44 0.92
CA GLY A 37 0.92 0.47 -0.17
C GLY A 37 2.30 -0.17 -0.31
N ILE A 38 2.36 -1.46 -0.59
CA ILE A 38 3.60 -2.18 -0.92
C ILE A 38 3.38 -2.97 -2.20
N TYR A 39 4.13 -2.68 -3.26
CA TYR A 39 4.06 -3.45 -4.49
C TYR A 39 4.68 -4.84 -4.29
N ILE A 40 3.95 -5.88 -4.68
CA ILE A 40 4.37 -7.28 -4.56
C ILE A 40 4.49 -8.00 -5.90
N HIS A 41 4.44 -7.27 -7.01
CA HIS A 41 4.39 -7.82 -8.37
C HIS A 41 5.60 -8.71 -8.73
N GLN A 42 6.75 -8.50 -8.08
CA GLN A 42 7.96 -9.30 -8.28
C GLN A 42 8.08 -10.53 -7.36
N LEU A 43 7.14 -10.71 -6.42
CA LEU A 43 7.06 -11.95 -5.64
C LEU A 43 6.47 -13.05 -6.53
N LEU A 44 7.10 -14.22 -6.50
CA LEU A 44 6.64 -15.35 -7.30
C LEU A 44 5.34 -15.92 -6.73
N ASP A 45 4.43 -16.27 -7.64
CA ASP A 45 3.23 -17.02 -7.32
C ASP A 45 3.52 -18.52 -7.08
N GLN A 46 2.46 -19.29 -6.85
CA GLN A 46 2.52 -20.75 -6.71
C GLN A 46 3.14 -21.48 -7.92
N ASN A 47 3.14 -20.86 -9.10
CA ASN A 47 3.72 -21.39 -10.33
C ASN A 47 5.16 -20.91 -10.56
N ARG A 48 5.77 -20.22 -9.59
CA ARG A 48 7.10 -19.60 -9.70
C ARG A 48 7.18 -18.53 -10.77
N MET A 49 6.10 -17.77 -11.00
CA MET A 49 6.07 -16.66 -11.96
C MET A 49 5.84 -15.31 -11.27
N PRO A 50 6.57 -14.25 -11.66
CA PRO A 50 6.24 -12.89 -11.27
C PRO A 50 5.08 -12.35 -12.11
N THR A 51 4.60 -11.16 -11.77
CA THR A 51 3.59 -10.44 -12.56
C THR A 51 4.05 -9.02 -12.85
N THR A 52 3.35 -8.33 -13.74
CA THR A 52 3.61 -6.91 -14.02
C THR A 52 3.11 -6.04 -12.88
N LYS A 53 3.77 -4.89 -12.69
CA LYS A 53 3.33 -3.89 -11.70
C LYS A 53 1.92 -3.40 -12.01
N GLY A 54 1.05 -3.42 -11.01
CA GLY A 54 -0.31 -2.89 -11.09
C GLY A 54 -0.36 -1.38 -10.92
N GLY A 55 -1.53 -0.80 -11.18
CA GLY A 55 -1.80 0.60 -10.87
C GLY A 55 -1.75 0.88 -9.37
N ASN A 56 -1.52 2.14 -8.99
CA ASN A 56 -1.65 2.58 -7.61
C ASN A 56 -3.15 2.64 -7.23
N PRO A 57 -3.63 1.83 -6.27
CA PRO A 57 -5.05 1.86 -5.89
C PRO A 57 -5.48 3.17 -5.21
N PHE A 58 -4.53 4.02 -4.81
CA PHE A 58 -4.80 5.28 -4.11
C PHE A 58 -5.11 6.44 -5.05
N SER A 59 -4.79 6.35 -6.35
CA SER A 59 -4.88 7.48 -7.28
C SER A 59 -6.31 7.91 -7.63
N GLY A 60 -7.30 7.04 -7.39
CA GLY A 60 -8.71 7.35 -7.64
C GLY A 60 -9.43 8.07 -6.50
N PHE A 61 -8.74 8.37 -5.39
CA PHE A 61 -9.35 8.92 -4.18
C PHE A 61 -8.76 10.28 -3.81
N THR A 62 -9.61 11.15 -3.26
CA THR A 62 -9.25 12.51 -2.84
C THR A 62 -9.69 12.78 -1.41
N LEU A 63 -8.95 13.67 -0.75
CA LEU A 63 -9.23 14.22 0.57
C LEU A 63 -9.70 15.67 0.46
N ASP A 64 -10.19 16.23 1.58
CA ASP A 64 -10.62 17.63 1.71
C ASP A 64 -11.58 18.09 0.61
N ASP A 65 -12.65 17.31 0.40
CA ASP A 65 -13.67 17.55 -0.62
C ASP A 65 -13.10 17.69 -2.05
N GLY A 66 -12.08 16.89 -2.37
CA GLY A 66 -11.50 16.84 -3.72
C GLY A 66 -10.26 17.70 -3.91
N LYS A 67 -9.76 18.36 -2.87
CA LYS A 67 -8.62 19.30 -2.98
C LYS A 67 -7.26 18.62 -2.99
N VAL A 68 -7.13 17.46 -2.34
CA VAL A 68 -5.86 16.77 -2.21
C VAL A 68 -5.97 15.34 -2.72
N GLN A 69 -5.05 14.93 -3.60
CA GLN A 69 -5.01 13.56 -4.10
C GLN A 69 -4.48 12.63 -3.00
N PHE A 70 -5.13 11.49 -2.78
CA PHE A 70 -4.77 10.60 -1.69
C PHE A 70 -3.38 9.98 -1.86
N ASP A 71 -2.97 9.74 -3.11
CA ASP A 71 -1.63 9.24 -3.46
C ASP A 71 -0.50 10.28 -3.31
N GLN A 72 -0.82 11.55 -3.06
CA GLN A 72 0.15 12.56 -2.65
C GLN A 72 0.41 12.53 -1.13
N VAL A 73 -0.51 11.95 -0.37
CA VAL A 73 -0.45 11.86 1.10
C VAL A 73 0.09 10.50 1.52
N VAL A 74 -0.51 9.43 0.99
CA VAL A 74 -0.16 8.06 1.35
C VAL A 74 0.92 7.50 0.43
N ARG A 75 1.90 6.82 1.03
CA ARG A 75 3.01 6.21 0.30
C ARG A 75 2.64 4.83 -0.26
N ALA A 76 3.09 4.57 -1.49
CA ALA A 76 3.12 3.24 -2.09
C ALA A 76 4.56 2.89 -2.49
N TYR A 77 5.20 1.97 -1.76
CA TYR A 77 6.59 1.60 -1.97
C TYR A 77 6.72 0.48 -2.99
N ASP A 78 7.67 0.65 -3.91
CA ASP A 78 8.12 -0.40 -4.83
C ASP A 78 9.44 -0.98 -4.31
N PRO A 79 9.44 -2.18 -3.71
CA PRO A 79 10.63 -2.72 -3.07
C PRO A 79 11.75 -2.99 -4.08
N ALA A 80 12.97 -2.56 -3.75
CA ALA A 80 14.15 -2.82 -4.58
C ALA A 80 14.41 -4.33 -4.76
N GLY A 81 14.78 -4.73 -5.97
CA GLY A 81 15.12 -6.12 -6.31
C GLY A 81 14.67 -6.52 -7.71
N TYR A 82 15.21 -7.63 -8.21
CA TYR A 82 14.91 -8.16 -9.55
C TYR A 82 14.32 -9.57 -9.53
N ASN A 83 14.24 -10.18 -8.35
CA ASN A 83 13.68 -11.51 -8.15
C ASN A 83 12.97 -11.59 -6.79
N SER A 84 12.20 -12.67 -6.59
CA SER A 84 11.41 -12.88 -5.36
C SER A 84 12.22 -12.72 -4.08
N GLN A 85 13.43 -13.28 -4.05
CA GLN A 85 14.24 -13.33 -2.84
C GLN A 85 14.73 -11.93 -2.46
N SER A 86 15.24 -11.16 -3.43
CA SER A 86 15.71 -9.79 -3.21
C SER A 86 14.56 -8.84 -2.84
N VAL A 87 13.41 -8.98 -3.49
CA VAL A 87 12.21 -8.18 -3.20
C VAL A 87 11.67 -8.50 -1.81
N PHE A 88 11.60 -9.78 -1.44
CA PHE A 88 11.18 -10.18 -0.09
C PHE A 88 12.14 -9.67 0.98
N ALA A 89 13.46 -9.74 0.73
CA ALA A 89 14.47 -9.18 1.63
C ALA A 89 14.31 -7.66 1.79
N SER A 90 14.04 -6.95 0.69
CA SER A 90 13.76 -5.52 0.69
C SER A 90 12.50 -5.16 1.50
N ILE A 91 11.41 -5.90 1.33
CA ILE A 91 10.20 -5.72 2.15
C ILE A 91 10.53 -5.95 3.63
N THR A 92 11.18 -7.07 3.95
CA THR A 92 11.51 -7.45 5.33
C THR A 92 12.37 -6.39 6.02
N ALA A 93 13.34 -5.82 5.31
CA ALA A 93 14.25 -4.82 5.87
C ALA A 93 13.59 -3.46 6.11
N ASN A 94 12.48 -3.14 5.45
CA ASN A 94 11.92 -1.78 5.44
C ASN A 94 10.48 -1.67 5.94
N ILE A 95 9.72 -2.78 6.02
CA ILE A 95 8.28 -2.75 6.31
C ILE A 95 7.93 -2.08 7.65
N GLU A 96 8.76 -2.25 8.67
CA GLU A 96 8.57 -1.58 9.96
C GLU A 96 8.64 -0.05 9.80
N GLY A 97 9.66 0.45 9.12
CA GLY A 97 9.83 1.88 8.84
C GLY A 97 8.69 2.45 7.98
N TRP A 98 8.23 1.71 6.97
CA TRP A 98 7.10 2.13 6.13
C TRP A 98 5.78 2.21 6.91
N VAL A 99 5.57 1.30 7.87
CA VAL A 99 4.41 1.31 8.75
C VAL A 99 4.45 2.51 9.70
N GLU A 100 5.60 2.78 10.32
CA GLU A 100 5.76 3.94 11.20
C GLU A 100 5.60 5.27 10.44
N GLU A 101 6.19 5.39 9.24
CA GLU A 101 6.00 6.58 8.39
C GLU A 101 4.52 6.80 8.07
N ALA A 102 3.77 5.75 7.74
CA ALA A 102 2.34 5.84 7.45
C ALA A 102 1.50 6.24 8.67
N ILE A 103 1.87 5.79 9.86
CA ILE A 103 1.25 6.21 11.12
C ILE A 103 1.55 7.69 11.39
N ASP A 104 2.78 8.13 11.16
CA ASP A 104 3.19 9.53 11.36
C ASP A 104 2.56 10.49 10.36
N ILE A 105 2.45 10.09 9.09
CA ILE A 105 1.65 10.82 8.09
C ILE A 105 0.22 10.97 8.59
N ARG A 106 -0.40 9.90 9.09
CA ARG A 106 -1.79 9.97 9.57
C ARG A 106 -1.97 10.92 10.75
N LYS A 107 -0.96 11.13 11.60
CA LYS A 107 -1.04 12.11 12.72
C LYS A 107 -1.12 13.57 12.26
N GLN A 108 -0.75 13.85 11.01
CA GLN A 108 -0.74 15.20 10.42
C GLN A 108 -2.06 15.54 9.69
N TRP A 109 -2.96 14.56 9.57
CA TRP A 109 -4.27 14.63 8.92
C TRP A 109 -5.39 14.25 9.91
#